data_AF-A0AAA9SCQ3-F1
#
_entry.id   AF-A0AAA9SCQ3-F1
#
_cell.length_a   1.000
_cell.length_b   1.000
_cell.length_c   1.000
_cell.angle_alpha   90.00
_cell.angle_beta   90.00
_cell.angle_gamma   90.00
#
_symmetry.space_group_name_H-M   'P 1'
#
loop_
_entity.id
_entity.type
_entity.pdbx_description
1 polymer ?
#
loop_
_entity_poly.entity_id
_entity_poly.type
_entity_poly.pdbx_seq_one_letter_code
_entity_poly.pdbx_strand_id
1 'polypeptide(L)'
;MADFDPRYPCSSIEDDFNYGSCVASASVHIRMAFLRKVYSILSLQVLLTTVTLAFFLYFDSIRTFVHESPALILVLALGSLGLILALTVNRHKHPLNLYLLFGFTLLESLTVAFVVTFYDVYVVLQAFILTCAVFLGLTVYTLQSKRDFSKFGAGLFAGLWILCLSGILRLFFYSETVELVLAAGGALLFCGFIIYDTHSLMHRLSPEDTSGLPVHHQLLESTQTHVHRVSDAIQPSHPLLSPSPPALNPSQH
;
A
#
# COMPACT_ATOMS: atom_id res chain seq x y z
N MET A 1 -11.86 22.72 50.40
CA MET A 1 -13.14 22.01 50.19
C MET A 1 -13.72 22.57 48.91
N ALA A 2 -13.37 21.97 47.78
CA ALA A 2 -13.78 22.44 46.46
C ALA A 2 -15.17 21.88 46.15
N ASP A 3 -16.06 22.78 45.72
CA ASP A 3 -17.47 22.54 45.43
C ASP A 3 -17.63 21.68 44.16
N PHE A 4 -18.48 20.66 44.22
CA PHE A 4 -18.68 19.70 43.12
C PHE A 4 -19.95 20.08 42.36
N ASP A 5 -19.80 20.70 41.18
CA ASP A 5 -20.92 21.08 40.31
C ASP A 5 -21.49 19.82 39.61
N PRO A 6 -22.76 19.44 39.83
CA PRO A 6 -23.35 18.22 39.29
C PRO A 6 -23.75 18.31 37.81
N ARG A 7 -23.42 19.40 37.09
CA ARG A 7 -23.82 19.60 35.69
C ARG A 7 -22.91 19.00 34.62
N TYR A 8 -21.83 18.33 34.99
CA TYR A 8 -20.98 17.60 34.05
C TYR A 8 -21.01 16.11 34.38
N PRO A 9 -21.67 15.25 33.57
CA PRO A 9 -21.46 13.82 33.71
C PRO A 9 -19.98 13.53 33.45
N CYS A 10 -19.30 12.87 34.39
CA CYS A 10 -17.94 12.39 34.17
C CYS A 10 -17.96 11.46 32.96
N SER A 11 -17.45 11.94 31.82
CA SER A 11 -17.10 11.07 30.69
C SER A 11 -16.17 9.99 31.24
N SER A 12 -16.53 8.72 31.06
CA SER A 12 -15.70 7.62 31.55
C SER A 12 -14.34 7.73 30.85
N ILE A 13 -13.26 7.47 31.58
CA ILE A 13 -11.93 7.28 30.98
C ILE A 13 -11.97 6.17 29.90
N GLU A 14 -12.94 5.25 29.96
CA GLU A 14 -13.21 4.29 28.89
C GLU A 14 -13.68 4.93 27.58
N ASP A 15 -14.36 6.08 27.59
CA ASP A 15 -14.73 6.80 26.38
C ASP A 15 -13.52 7.46 25.71
N ASP A 16 -12.54 7.92 26.51
CA ASP A 16 -11.27 8.48 26.02
C ASP A 16 -10.34 7.39 25.45
N PHE A 17 -10.36 6.18 26.03
CA PHE A 17 -9.63 5.02 25.50
C PHE A 17 -10.40 4.28 24.38
N ASN A 18 -11.69 4.56 24.20
CA ASN A 18 -12.45 4.15 23.02
C ASN A 18 -12.15 5.02 21.78
N TYR A 19 -11.17 5.92 21.87
CA TYR A 19 -10.50 6.52 20.71
C TYR A 19 -9.50 5.54 20.08
N GLY A 20 -9.96 4.31 19.83
CA GLY A 20 -9.46 3.52 18.73
C GLY A 20 -9.82 4.24 17.45
N SER A 21 -9.03 5.27 17.10
CA SER A 21 -9.15 6.04 15.87
C SER A 21 -8.79 5.15 14.68
N CYS A 22 -9.72 4.26 14.35
CA CYS A 22 -9.91 3.82 13.01
C CYS A 22 -10.13 5.11 12.19
N VAL A 23 -9.11 5.48 11.44
CA VAL A 23 -8.96 6.64 10.54
C VAL A 23 -10.08 6.77 9.47
N ALA A 24 -11.15 5.97 9.58
CA ALA A 24 -12.33 5.98 8.72
C ALA A 24 -13.15 7.27 8.90
N SER A 25 -12.87 8.03 9.96
CA SER A 25 -13.41 9.37 10.26
C SER A 25 -12.45 10.51 9.94
N ALA A 26 -11.37 10.28 9.18
CA ALA A 26 -10.51 11.37 8.72
C ALA A 26 -11.31 12.36 7.87
N SER A 27 -11.26 13.65 8.21
CA SER A 27 -11.95 14.70 7.47
C SER A 27 -11.57 14.63 5.98
N VAL A 28 -12.52 14.92 5.08
CA VAL A 28 -12.29 14.98 3.63
C VAL A 28 -11.02 15.77 3.29
N HIS A 29 -10.73 16.79 4.10
CA HIS A 29 -9.53 17.61 4.01
C HIS A 29 -8.21 16.80 4.11
N ILE A 30 -8.10 15.82 5.02
CA ILE A 30 -6.89 15.01 5.19
C ILE A 30 -6.66 14.11 3.96
N ARG A 31 -7.73 13.49 3.45
CA ARG A 31 -7.68 12.63 2.25
C ARG A 31 -7.23 13.43 1.03
N MET A 32 -7.79 14.63 0.84
CA MET A 32 -7.42 15.52 -0.26
C MET A 32 -5.98 16.05 -0.13
N ALA A 33 -5.49 16.29 1.09
CA ALA A 33 -4.10 16.70 1.30
C ALA A 33 -3.10 15.59 0.94
N PHE A 34 -3.39 14.34 1.30
CA PHE A 34 -2.54 13.20 0.92
C PHE A 34 -2.58 12.93 -0.58
N LEU A 35 -3.76 12.93 -1.20
CA LEU A 35 -3.88 12.80 -2.66
C LEU A 35 -3.10 13.92 -3.35
N ARG A 36 -3.24 15.17 -2.92
CA ARG A 36 -2.46 16.29 -3.46
C ARG A 36 -0.96 16.05 -3.37
N LYS A 37 -0.46 15.55 -2.24
CA LYS A 37 0.96 15.24 -2.07
C LYS A 37 1.44 14.16 -3.04
N VAL A 38 0.69 13.07 -3.18
CA VAL A 38 1.05 11.94 -4.04
C VAL A 38 1.01 12.33 -5.51
N TYR A 39 -0.08 12.97 -5.95
CA TYR A 39 -0.20 13.45 -7.33
C TYR A 39 0.79 14.57 -7.64
N SER A 40 1.18 15.40 -6.67
CA SER A 40 2.26 16.38 -6.87
C SER A 40 3.61 15.71 -7.12
N ILE A 41 3.91 14.60 -6.43
CA ILE A 41 5.14 13.82 -6.66
C ILE A 41 5.07 13.16 -8.04
N LEU A 42 3.95 12.51 -8.39
CA LEU A 42 3.75 11.88 -9.70
C LEU A 42 3.88 12.89 -10.85
N SER A 43 3.25 14.07 -10.74
CA SER A 43 3.37 15.12 -11.75
C SER A 43 4.80 15.60 -11.94
N LEU A 44 5.57 15.72 -10.85
CA LEU A 44 6.99 16.08 -10.93
C LEU A 44 7.81 14.99 -11.62
N GLN A 45 7.52 13.72 -11.35
CA GLN A 45 8.19 12.58 -12.00
C GLN A 45 7.91 12.52 -13.50
N VAL A 46 6.65 12.75 -13.90
CA VAL A 46 6.27 12.82 -15.33
C VAL A 46 6.93 14.02 -15.99
N LEU A 47 6.94 15.20 -15.36
CA LEU A 47 7.61 16.38 -15.90
C LEU A 47 9.11 16.14 -16.11
N LEU A 48 9.78 15.56 -15.12
CA LEU A 48 11.18 15.16 -15.22
C LEU A 48 11.41 14.23 -16.40
N THR A 49 10.54 13.24 -16.58
CA THR A 49 10.58 12.30 -17.70
C THR A 49 10.46 13.02 -19.03
N THR A 50 9.45 13.88 -19.19
CA THR A 50 9.25 14.68 -20.41
C THR A 50 10.46 15.55 -20.74
N VAL A 51 11.07 16.19 -19.74
CA VAL A 51 12.27 17.03 -19.92
C VAL A 51 13.46 16.18 -20.39
N THR A 52 13.69 15.01 -19.78
CA THR A 52 14.77 14.11 -20.21
C THR A 52 14.55 13.61 -21.63
N LEU A 53 13.32 13.23 -21.99
CA LEU A 53 12.97 12.83 -23.37
C LEU A 53 13.26 13.96 -24.36
N ALA A 54 12.78 15.17 -24.08
CA ALA A 54 13.02 16.33 -24.93
C ALA A 54 14.51 16.62 -25.10
N PHE A 55 15.29 16.49 -24.02
CA PHE A 55 16.75 16.66 -24.05
C PHE A 55 17.43 15.63 -24.98
N PHE A 56 17.07 14.35 -24.87
CA PHE A 56 17.63 13.28 -25.72
C PHE A 56 17.26 13.44 -27.20
N LEU A 57 16.05 13.92 -27.48
CA LEU A 57 15.58 14.14 -28.85
C LEU A 57 16.14 15.42 -29.49
N TYR A 58 16.53 16.42 -28.68
CA TYR A 58 17.04 17.70 -29.18
C TYR A 58 18.53 17.63 -29.55
N PHE A 59 19.34 16.85 -28.83
CA PHE A 59 20.79 16.78 -29.04
C PHE A 59 21.20 15.53 -29.81
N ASP A 60 21.54 15.69 -31.10
CA ASP A 60 22.00 14.60 -31.97
C ASP A 60 23.21 13.85 -31.41
N SER A 61 24.15 14.54 -30.76
CA SER A 61 25.34 13.90 -30.17
C SER A 61 24.97 12.87 -29.10
N ILE A 62 23.93 13.13 -28.30
CA ILE A 62 23.46 12.19 -27.26
C ILE A 62 22.79 11.01 -27.92
N ARG A 63 21.98 11.27 -28.95
CA ARG A 63 21.31 10.22 -29.73
C ARG A 63 22.33 9.26 -30.34
N THR A 64 23.35 9.77 -31.02
CA THR A 64 24.41 8.94 -31.63
C THR A 64 25.13 8.12 -30.57
N PHE A 65 25.53 8.72 -29.46
CA PHE A 65 26.19 8.00 -28.35
C PHE A 65 25.33 6.84 -27.81
N VAL A 66 24.04 7.08 -27.61
CA VAL A 66 23.07 6.09 -27.16
C VAL A 66 22.93 4.92 -28.13
N HIS A 67 22.90 5.19 -29.44
CA HIS A 67 22.84 4.14 -30.46
C HIS A 67 24.12 3.31 -30.57
N GLU A 68 25.28 3.92 -30.30
CA GLU A 68 26.58 3.22 -30.30
C GLU A 68 26.81 2.35 -29.06
N SER A 69 26.07 2.60 -27.97
CA SER A 69 26.26 1.92 -26.69
C SER A 69 25.01 1.19 -26.21
N PRO A 70 24.56 0.13 -26.93
CA PRO A 70 23.35 -0.61 -26.59
C PRO A 70 23.43 -1.29 -25.21
N ALA A 71 24.63 -1.51 -24.66
CA ALA A 71 24.80 -2.01 -23.30
C ALA A 71 24.24 -1.07 -22.21
N LEU A 72 24.11 0.24 -22.51
CA LEU A 72 23.58 1.21 -21.54
C LEU A 72 22.14 0.89 -21.13
N ILE A 73 21.29 0.40 -22.06
CA ILE A 73 19.90 0.08 -21.71
C ILE A 73 19.83 -1.05 -20.67
N LEU A 74 20.75 -2.03 -20.75
CA LEU A 74 20.84 -3.12 -19.79
C LEU A 74 21.33 -2.61 -18.43
N VAL A 75 22.35 -1.75 -18.42
CA VAL A 75 22.86 -1.13 -17.17
C VAL A 75 21.78 -0.29 -16.50
N LEU A 76 21.03 0.51 -17.26
CA LEU A 76 19.92 1.29 -16.75
C LEU A 76 18.79 0.40 -16.20
N ALA A 77 18.43 -0.68 -16.91
CA ALA A 77 17.40 -1.62 -16.47
C ALA A 77 17.80 -2.38 -15.19
N LEU A 78 19.04 -2.86 -15.10
CA LEU A 78 19.55 -3.51 -13.88
C LEU A 78 19.68 -2.52 -12.73
N GLY A 79 20.08 -1.28 -13.02
CA GLY A 79 20.12 -0.20 -12.04
C GLY A 79 18.74 0.14 -11.49
N SER A 80 17.71 0.17 -12.34
CA SER A 80 16.34 0.50 -11.91
C SER A 80 15.76 -0.63 -11.07
N LEU A 81 16.04 -1.88 -11.43
CA LEU A 81 15.74 -3.06 -10.61
C LEU A 81 16.45 -3.02 -9.25
N GLY A 82 17.72 -2.62 -9.21
CA GLY A 82 18.45 -2.45 -7.95
C GLY A 82 17.84 -1.35 -7.06
N LEU A 83 17.47 -0.21 -7.66
CA LEU A 83 16.85 0.90 -6.94
C LEU A 83 15.45 0.56 -6.41
N ILE A 84 14.62 -0.17 -7.16
CA ILE A 84 13.29 -0.55 -6.67
C ILE A 84 13.39 -1.56 -5.51
N LEU A 85 14.37 -2.47 -5.52
CA LEU A 85 14.66 -3.36 -4.40
C LEU A 85 15.13 -2.56 -3.17
N ALA A 86 16.07 -1.63 -3.36
CA ALA A 86 16.54 -0.75 -2.29
C ALA A 86 15.40 0.12 -1.72
N LEU A 87 14.50 0.61 -2.58
CA LEU A 87 13.32 1.38 -2.18
C LEU A 87 12.37 0.52 -1.37
N THR A 88 12.14 -0.74 -1.77
CA THR A 88 11.27 -1.67 -1.04
C THR A 88 11.78 -1.90 0.38
N VAL A 89 13.09 -2.10 0.56
CA VAL A 89 13.72 -2.29 1.88
C VAL A 89 13.67 -1.02 2.73
N ASN A 90 13.85 0.16 2.12
CA ASN A 90 13.93 1.44 2.83
C ASN A 90 12.65 2.28 2.76
N ARG A 91 11.51 1.70 2.36
CA ARG A 91 10.25 2.43 2.09
C ARG A 91 9.73 3.24 3.28
N HIS A 92 10.03 2.80 4.50
CA HIS A 92 9.59 3.43 5.76
C HIS A 92 10.57 4.48 6.31
N LYS A 93 11.77 4.63 5.71
CA LYS A 93 12.79 5.57 6.17
C LYS A 93 12.68 6.88 5.42
N HIS A 94 12.06 7.89 6.03
CA HIS A 94 12.04 9.26 5.50
C HIS A 94 13.29 10.04 5.97
N PRO A 95 13.96 10.84 5.12
CA PRO A 95 13.64 11.19 3.72
C PRO A 95 14.29 10.26 2.67
N LEU A 96 15.02 9.22 3.10
CA LEU A 96 15.77 8.32 2.22
C LEU A 96 14.88 7.71 1.12
N ASN A 97 13.65 7.32 1.45
CA ASN A 97 12.68 6.79 0.48
C ASN A 97 12.40 7.76 -0.68
N LEU A 98 12.36 9.08 -0.45
CA LEU A 98 12.15 10.08 -1.50
C LEU A 98 13.38 10.23 -2.39
N TYR A 99 14.59 10.18 -1.83
CA TYR A 99 15.82 10.20 -2.63
C TYR A 99 15.95 8.96 -3.51
N LEU A 100 15.65 7.77 -2.98
CA LEU A 100 15.62 6.54 -3.77
C LEU A 100 14.53 6.57 -4.84
N LEU A 101 13.35 7.10 -4.51
CA LEU A 101 12.25 7.27 -5.47
C LEU A 101 12.65 8.22 -6.62
N PHE A 102 13.32 9.33 -6.30
CA PHE A 102 13.81 10.27 -7.31
C PHE A 102 14.91 9.64 -8.17
N GLY A 103 15.87 8.94 -7.56
CA GLY A 103 16.90 8.20 -8.30
C GLY A 103 16.31 7.13 -9.21
N PHE A 104 15.30 6.39 -8.74
CA PHE A 104 14.57 5.41 -9.56
C PHE A 104 13.88 6.10 -10.74
N THR A 105 13.19 7.22 -10.49
CA THR A 105 12.53 8.00 -11.55
C THR A 105 13.53 8.50 -12.60
N LEU A 106 14.71 8.96 -12.17
CA LEU A 106 15.76 9.38 -13.10
C LEU A 106 16.23 8.24 -14.00
N LEU A 107 16.43 7.05 -13.44
CA LEU A 107 16.87 5.89 -14.22
C LEU A 107 15.80 5.40 -15.20
N GLU A 108 14.54 5.37 -14.77
CA GLU A 108 13.42 5.04 -15.65
C GLU A 108 13.26 6.11 -16.74
N SER A 109 13.37 7.40 -16.40
CA SER A 109 13.34 8.50 -17.35
C SER A 109 14.43 8.36 -18.42
N LEU A 110 15.66 8.04 -18.03
CA LEU A 110 16.77 7.78 -18.95
C LEU A 110 16.52 6.54 -19.83
N THR A 111 15.90 5.50 -19.27
CA THR A 111 15.56 4.28 -20.00
C THR A 111 14.51 4.56 -21.06
N VAL A 112 13.44 5.27 -20.71
CA VAL A 112 12.41 5.69 -21.67
C VAL A 112 13.00 6.64 -22.71
N ALA A 113 13.83 7.61 -22.29
CA ALA A 113 14.53 8.53 -23.19
C ALA A 113 15.40 7.79 -24.22
N PHE A 114 16.12 6.75 -23.79
CA PHE A 114 16.89 5.87 -24.67
C PHE A 114 15.99 5.16 -25.68
N VAL A 115 14.84 4.61 -25.25
CA VAL A 115 13.95 3.86 -26.14
C VAL A 115 13.29 4.78 -27.17
N VAL A 116 12.87 5.98 -26.79
CA VAL A 116 12.17 6.88 -27.72
C VAL A 116 13.04 7.39 -28.86
N THR A 117 14.38 7.38 -28.75
CA THR A 117 15.26 7.80 -29.86
C THR A 117 15.20 6.87 -31.07
N PHE A 118 14.67 5.65 -30.91
CA PHE A 118 14.44 4.70 -32.00
C PHE A 118 13.10 4.91 -32.72
N TYR A 119 12.23 5.79 -32.19
CA TYR A 119 10.92 6.07 -32.76
C TYR A 119 10.85 7.50 -33.30
N ASP A 120 9.89 7.73 -34.19
CA ASP A 120 9.60 9.07 -34.70
C ASP A 120 8.97 9.94 -33.60
N VAL A 121 9.40 11.20 -33.50
CA VAL A 121 8.91 12.19 -32.53
C VAL A 121 7.39 12.34 -32.61
N TYR A 122 6.79 12.27 -33.80
CA TYR A 122 5.33 12.37 -33.96
C TYR A 122 4.61 11.18 -33.32
N VAL A 123 5.14 9.96 -33.47
CA VAL A 123 4.59 8.74 -32.87
C VAL A 123 4.72 8.80 -31.35
N VAL A 124 5.88 9.24 -30.84
CA VAL A 124 6.14 9.41 -29.41
C VAL A 124 5.16 10.41 -28.80
N LEU A 125 4.94 11.56 -29.46
CA LEU A 125 4.01 12.58 -28.99
C LEU A 125 2.57 12.06 -28.96
N GLN A 126 2.13 11.34 -29.99
CA GLN A 126 0.80 10.74 -30.03
C GLN A 126 0.60 9.73 -28.89
N ALA A 127 1.58 8.85 -28.66
CA ALA A 127 1.53 7.87 -27.57
C ALA A 127 1.52 8.55 -26.19
N PHE A 128 2.29 9.62 -26.00
CA PHE A 128 2.32 10.40 -24.77
C PHE A 128 0.97 11.06 -24.47
N ILE A 129 0.39 11.77 -25.44
CA ILE A 129 -0.92 12.43 -25.29
C ILE A 129 -2.00 11.39 -24.98
N LEU A 130 -2.00 10.25 -25.68
CA LEU A 130 -2.95 9.17 -25.44
C LEU A 130 -2.81 8.60 -24.02
N THR A 131 -1.58 8.35 -23.57
CA THR A 131 -1.30 7.83 -22.22
C THR A 131 -1.75 8.81 -21.15
N CYS A 132 -1.47 10.11 -21.31
CA CYS A 132 -1.95 11.15 -20.40
C CYS A 132 -3.48 11.22 -20.35
N ALA A 133 -4.14 11.17 -21.51
CA ALA A 133 -5.60 11.21 -21.58
C ALA A 133 -6.25 9.99 -20.89
N VAL A 134 -5.73 8.79 -21.14
CA VAL A 134 -6.21 7.56 -20.52
C VAL A 134 -5.94 7.57 -19.01
N PHE A 135 -4.73 7.94 -18.59
CA PHE A 135 -4.38 8.03 -17.17
C PHE A 135 -5.32 8.99 -16.43
N LEU A 136 -5.47 10.23 -16.92
CA LEU A 136 -6.34 11.22 -16.31
C LEU A 136 -7.81 10.77 -16.30
N GLY A 137 -8.29 10.21 -17.42
CA GLY A 137 -9.67 9.70 -17.52
C GLY A 137 -9.96 8.58 -16.52
N LEU A 138 -9.06 7.59 -16.42
CA LEU A 138 -9.20 6.47 -15.48
C LEU A 138 -9.04 6.90 -14.03
N THR A 139 -8.11 7.81 -13.74
CA THR A 139 -7.95 8.39 -12.40
C THR A 139 -9.23 9.11 -11.98
N VAL A 140 -9.77 10.01 -12.81
CA VAL A 140 -11.01 10.76 -12.51
C VAL A 140 -12.19 9.80 -12.35
N TYR A 141 -12.33 8.81 -13.24
CA TYR A 141 -13.35 7.77 -13.12
C TYR A 141 -13.25 7.02 -11.79
N THR A 142 -12.05 6.60 -11.40
CA THR A 142 -11.84 5.82 -10.17
C THR A 142 -12.12 6.65 -8.92
N LEU A 143 -11.72 7.93 -8.91
CA LEU A 143 -11.99 8.84 -7.78
C LEU A 143 -13.50 9.10 -7.57
N GLN A 144 -14.32 8.99 -8.61
CA GLN A 144 -15.78 9.15 -8.53
C GLN A 144 -16.53 7.82 -8.38
N SER A 145 -15.86 6.70 -8.67
CA SER A 145 -16.46 5.37 -8.66
C SER A 145 -16.76 4.91 -7.24
N LYS A 146 -17.96 4.33 -7.05
CA LYS A 146 -18.35 3.64 -5.81
C LYS A 146 -18.08 2.13 -5.85
N ARG A 147 -17.50 1.62 -6.94
CA ARG A 147 -17.16 0.20 -7.07
C ARG A 147 -15.88 -0.11 -6.29
N ASP A 148 -15.90 -1.23 -5.59
CA ASP A 148 -14.72 -1.79 -4.94
C ASP A 148 -13.85 -2.53 -5.98
N PHE A 149 -12.60 -2.07 -6.13
CA PHE A 149 -11.60 -2.66 -7.01
C PHE A 149 -10.55 -3.51 -6.28
N SER A 150 -10.68 -3.71 -4.96
CA SER A 150 -9.69 -4.46 -4.14
C SER A 150 -9.46 -5.89 -4.65
N LYS A 151 -10.51 -6.54 -5.18
CA LYS A 151 -10.45 -7.92 -5.69
C LYS A 151 -9.64 -8.09 -6.97
N PHE A 152 -9.30 -7.02 -7.69
CA PHE A 152 -8.56 -7.10 -8.94
C PHE A 152 -7.06 -7.36 -8.73
N GLY A 153 -6.52 -7.14 -7.53
CA GLY A 153 -5.08 -7.18 -7.26
C GLY A 153 -4.40 -8.49 -7.66
N ALA A 154 -4.98 -9.65 -7.30
CA ALA A 154 -4.40 -10.95 -7.65
C ALA A 154 -4.40 -11.21 -9.18
N GLY A 155 -5.46 -10.81 -9.87
CA GLY A 155 -5.56 -10.94 -11.32
C GLY A 155 -4.57 -10.04 -12.06
N LEU A 156 -4.43 -8.79 -11.61
CA LEU A 156 -3.45 -7.84 -12.17
C LEU A 156 -2.02 -8.32 -11.95
N PHE A 157 -1.71 -8.85 -10.76
CA PHE A 157 -0.39 -9.41 -10.47
C PHE A 157 -0.08 -10.65 -11.32
N ALA A 158 -1.04 -11.56 -11.51
CA ALA A 158 -0.88 -12.69 -12.43
C ALA A 158 -0.69 -12.23 -13.88
N GLY A 159 -1.46 -11.23 -14.33
CA GLY A 159 -1.32 -10.63 -15.65
C GLY A 159 0.06 -10.00 -15.87
N LEU A 160 0.63 -9.36 -14.84
CA LEU A 160 1.98 -8.78 -14.90
C LEU A 160 3.04 -9.86 -15.12
N TRP A 161 2.94 -11.00 -14.42
CA TRP A 161 3.85 -12.13 -14.64
C TRP A 161 3.72 -12.71 -16.04
N ILE A 162 2.49 -12.84 -16.56
CA ILE A 162 2.25 -13.27 -17.94
C ILE A 162 2.91 -12.28 -18.92
N LEU A 163 2.79 -10.98 -18.68
CA LEU A 163 3.40 -9.95 -19.52
C LEU A 163 4.94 -10.05 -19.50
N CYS A 164 5.55 -10.21 -18.32
CA CYS A 164 7.00 -10.38 -18.17
C CYS A 164 7.51 -11.64 -18.89
N LEU A 165 6.87 -12.79 -18.66
CA LEU A 165 7.24 -14.05 -19.32
C LEU A 165 7.03 -13.99 -20.83
N SER A 166 5.96 -13.35 -21.29
CA SER A 166 5.70 -13.12 -22.72
C SER A 166 6.77 -12.23 -23.36
N GLY A 167 7.28 -11.23 -22.62
CA GLY A 167 8.41 -10.41 -23.04
C GLY A 167 9.69 -11.22 -23.28
N ILE A 168 9.95 -12.24 -22.44
CA ILE A 168 11.09 -13.15 -22.62
C ILE A 168 10.83 -14.10 -23.80
N LEU A 169 9.62 -14.67 -23.92
CA LEU A 169 9.25 -15.56 -25.02
C LEU A 169 9.36 -14.90 -26.40
N ARG A 170 9.11 -13.59 -26.47
CA ARG A 170 9.27 -12.79 -27.69
C ARG A 170 10.69 -12.87 -28.27
N LEU A 171 11.72 -13.13 -27.45
CA LEU A 171 13.10 -13.32 -27.92
C LEU A 171 13.27 -14.57 -28.81
N PHE A 172 12.41 -15.59 -28.63
CA PHE A 172 12.47 -16.84 -29.39
C PHE A 172 11.44 -16.89 -30.53
N PHE A 173 10.26 -16.29 -30.33
CA PHE A 173 9.14 -16.35 -31.27
C PHE A 173 8.69 -14.95 -31.71
N TYR A 174 9.50 -14.30 -32.55
CA TYR A 174 9.20 -12.97 -33.06
C TYR A 174 8.11 -13.01 -34.16
N SER A 175 7.05 -12.23 -33.98
CA SER A 175 6.12 -11.86 -35.05
C SER A 175 5.48 -10.50 -34.76
N GLU A 176 5.18 -9.73 -35.81
CA GLU A 176 4.55 -8.41 -35.68
C GLU A 176 3.18 -8.48 -34.97
N THR A 177 2.41 -9.55 -35.22
CA THR A 177 1.12 -9.76 -34.55
C THR A 177 1.29 -10.00 -33.06
N VAL A 178 2.27 -10.81 -32.65
CA VAL A 178 2.55 -11.04 -31.21
C VAL A 178 3.00 -9.76 -30.53
N GLU A 179 3.81 -8.94 -31.20
CA GLU A 179 4.21 -7.62 -30.70
C GLU A 179 3.03 -6.69 -30.47
N LEU A 180 2.12 -6.57 -31.44
CA LEU A 180 0.94 -5.72 -31.32
C LEU A 180 0.00 -6.21 -30.22
N VAL A 181 -0.25 -7.52 -30.15
CA VAL A 181 -1.09 -8.13 -29.10
C VAL A 181 -0.47 -7.91 -27.72
N LEU A 182 0.85 -8.08 -27.58
CA LEU A 182 1.55 -7.87 -26.32
C LEU A 182 1.50 -6.40 -25.89
N ALA A 183 1.67 -5.46 -26.82
CA ALA A 183 1.57 -4.02 -26.56
C ALA A 183 0.15 -3.63 -26.13
N ALA A 184 -0.88 -4.06 -26.87
CA ALA A 184 -2.28 -3.77 -26.54
C ALA A 184 -2.71 -4.41 -25.21
N GLY A 185 -2.33 -5.68 -24.98
CA GLY A 185 -2.58 -6.39 -23.74
C GLY A 185 -1.89 -5.75 -22.54
N GLY A 186 -0.62 -5.35 -22.71
CA GLY A 186 0.14 -4.61 -21.69
C GLY A 186 -0.51 -3.26 -21.36
N ALA A 187 -0.91 -2.48 -22.38
CA ALA A 187 -1.60 -1.21 -22.18
C ALA A 187 -2.91 -1.38 -21.39
N LEU A 188 -3.72 -2.39 -21.73
CA LEU A 188 -4.97 -2.70 -21.03
C LEU A 188 -4.73 -3.18 -19.59
N LEU A 189 -3.68 -3.98 -19.37
CA LEU A 189 -3.27 -4.42 -18.04
C LEU A 189 -2.87 -3.22 -17.17
N PHE A 190 -2.06 -2.30 -17.69
CA PHE A 190 -1.66 -1.09 -16.97
C PHE A 190 -2.82 -0.13 -16.72
N CYS A 191 -3.82 -0.07 -17.61
CA CYS A 191 -5.08 0.62 -17.33
C CYS A 191 -5.78 0.04 -16.08
N GLY A 192 -5.79 -1.29 -15.94
CA GLY A 192 -6.28 -1.96 -14.73
C GLY A 192 -5.47 -1.60 -13.47
N PHE A 193 -4.13 -1.54 -13.58
CA PHE A 193 -3.26 -1.09 -12.49
C PHE A 193 -3.53 0.36 -12.08
N ILE A 194 -3.77 1.28 -13.02
CA ILE A 194 -4.11 2.69 -12.70
C ILE A 194 -5.37 2.76 -11.84
N ILE A 195 -6.41 2.00 -12.20
CA ILE A 195 -7.66 1.92 -11.42
C ILE A 195 -7.37 1.34 -10.03
N TYR A 196 -6.67 0.20 -9.97
CA TYR A 196 -6.38 -0.48 -8.71
C TYR A 196 -5.52 0.39 -7.77
N ASP A 197 -4.48 1.04 -8.29
CA ASP A 197 -3.59 1.90 -7.53
C ASP A 197 -4.31 3.17 -7.06
N THR A 198 -5.13 3.79 -7.91
CA THR A 198 -5.94 4.96 -7.52
C THR A 198 -6.95 4.60 -6.44
N HIS A 199 -7.62 3.45 -6.58
CA HIS A 199 -8.55 2.92 -5.57
C HIS A 199 -7.83 2.62 -4.25
N SER A 200 -6.72 1.88 -4.30
CA SER A 200 -5.88 1.58 -3.15
C SER A 200 -5.38 2.85 -2.46
N LEU A 201 -4.97 3.87 -3.22
CA LEU A 201 -4.53 5.16 -2.69
C LEU A 201 -5.64 5.89 -1.91
N MET A 202 -6.87 5.83 -2.44
CA MET A 202 -8.04 6.44 -1.82
C MET A 202 -8.49 5.72 -0.54
N HIS A 203 -8.32 4.40 -0.48
CA HIS A 203 -8.75 3.53 0.63
C HIS A 203 -7.66 3.21 1.65
N ARG A 204 -6.38 3.32 1.32
CA ARG A 204 -5.28 3.29 2.32
C ARG A 204 -5.39 4.42 3.35
N LEU A 205 -6.20 5.44 3.05
CA LEU A 205 -6.59 6.54 3.95
C LEU A 205 -7.95 6.33 4.66
N SER A 206 -8.78 5.44 4.16
CA SER A 206 -10.07 5.04 4.73
C SER A 206 -9.94 3.61 5.24
N PRO A 207 -9.59 3.37 6.51
CA PRO A 207 -9.52 2.02 7.04
C PRO A 207 -10.91 1.39 7.05
N GLU A 208 -11.22 0.69 5.97
CA GLU A 208 -12.27 -0.32 5.93
C GLU A 208 -11.71 -1.74 6.00
N ASP A 209 -10.38 -1.90 6.09
CA ASP A 209 -9.77 -3.13 6.60
C ASP A 209 -9.67 -3.09 8.13
N THR A 210 -10.82 -2.81 8.77
CA THR A 210 -11.24 -3.70 9.85
C THR A 210 -11.51 -5.04 9.18
N SER A 211 -10.45 -5.81 8.95
CA SER A 211 -10.59 -7.25 8.88
C SER A 211 -11.24 -7.65 10.20
N GLY A 212 -12.54 -7.90 10.16
CA GLY A 212 -13.27 -8.60 11.19
C GLY A 212 -12.67 -9.99 11.38
N LEU A 213 -11.58 -10.04 12.13
CA LEU A 213 -11.21 -11.22 12.89
C LEU A 213 -11.85 -11.02 14.26
N PRO A 214 -12.81 -11.88 14.68
CA PRO A 214 -13.31 -11.92 16.05
C PRO A 214 -12.25 -12.46 17.02
N VAL A 215 -11.00 -12.01 16.90
CA VAL A 215 -9.91 -12.37 17.82
C VAL A 215 -10.01 -11.54 19.09
N HIS A 216 -10.53 -10.31 19.03
CA HIS A 216 -10.81 -9.55 20.26
C HIS A 216 -11.95 -10.17 21.07
N HIS A 217 -12.96 -10.77 20.43
CA HIS A 217 -14.00 -11.50 21.17
C HIS A 217 -13.48 -12.85 21.70
N GLN A 218 -12.63 -13.57 20.95
CA GLN A 218 -12.01 -14.81 21.44
C GLN A 218 -11.00 -14.58 22.59
N LEU A 219 -10.25 -13.47 22.56
CA LEU A 219 -9.34 -13.12 23.65
C LEU A 219 -10.07 -12.57 24.87
N LEU A 220 -11.21 -11.89 24.70
CA LEU A 220 -12.04 -11.46 25.82
C LEU A 220 -12.71 -12.64 26.53
N GLU A 221 -13.20 -13.65 25.79
CA GLU A 221 -13.73 -14.88 26.41
C GLU A 221 -12.66 -15.74 27.07
N SER A 222 -11.46 -15.89 26.46
CA SER A 222 -10.37 -16.67 27.08
C SER A 222 -9.83 -16.00 28.35
N THR A 223 -9.85 -14.68 28.41
CA THR A 223 -9.40 -13.91 29.59
C THR A 223 -10.47 -13.90 30.67
N GLN A 224 -11.76 -13.80 30.32
CA GLN A 224 -12.88 -13.93 31.27
C GLN A 224 -12.94 -15.33 31.90
N THR A 225 -12.79 -16.40 31.12
CA THR A 225 -12.73 -17.77 31.67
C THR A 225 -11.52 -17.98 32.56
N HIS A 226 -10.37 -17.37 32.26
CA HIS A 226 -9.19 -17.43 33.13
C HIS A 226 -9.38 -16.65 34.44
N VAL A 227 -9.99 -15.46 34.39
CA VAL A 227 -10.25 -14.64 35.58
C VAL A 227 -11.29 -15.30 36.49
N HIS A 228 -12.34 -15.91 35.93
CA HIS A 228 -13.33 -16.65 36.73
C HIS A 228 -12.71 -17.90 37.39
N ARG A 229 -11.89 -18.67 36.66
CA ARG A 229 -11.18 -19.85 37.19
C ARG A 229 -10.18 -19.50 38.29
N VAL A 230 -9.52 -18.34 38.20
CA VAL A 230 -8.59 -17.84 39.22
C VAL A 230 -9.36 -17.26 40.42
N SER A 231 -10.50 -16.61 40.20
CA SER A 231 -11.37 -16.11 41.27
C SER A 231 -11.98 -17.25 42.10
N ASP A 232 -12.36 -18.37 41.46
CA ASP A 232 -12.84 -19.58 42.13
C ASP A 232 -11.74 -20.27 42.95
N ALA A 233 -10.48 -20.14 42.53
CA ALA A 233 -9.31 -20.69 43.24
C ALA A 233 -8.84 -19.81 44.43
N ILE A 234 -9.35 -18.57 44.54
CA ILE A 234 -9.01 -17.59 45.59
C ILE A 234 -10.21 -17.36 46.53
N GLN A 235 -11.16 -18.30 46.63
CA GLN A 235 -12.10 -18.34 47.75
C GLN A 235 -11.40 -18.97 48.97
N PRO A 236 -11.28 -18.29 50.12
CA PRO A 236 -10.71 -18.90 51.33
C PRO A 236 -11.60 -20.06 51.77
N SER A 237 -10.98 -21.22 51.97
CA SER A 237 -11.59 -22.39 52.59
C SER A 237 -12.33 -21.97 53.87
N HIS A 238 -13.65 -22.22 53.91
CA HIS A 238 -14.49 -22.09 55.09
C HIS A 238 -13.81 -22.71 56.33
N PRO A 239 -13.93 -22.10 57.52
CA PRO A 239 -13.36 -22.66 58.74
C PRO A 239 -14.09 -23.97 59.09
N LEU A 240 -13.35 -25.09 59.09
CA LEU A 240 -13.86 -26.35 59.60
C LEU A 240 -13.96 -26.24 61.13
N LEU A 241 -15.23 -26.12 61.55
CA LEU A 241 -15.85 -26.63 62.77
C LEU A 241 -14.88 -27.24 63.81
N SER A 242 -14.78 -26.60 64.97
CA SER A 242 -14.19 -27.16 66.19
C SER A 242 -14.93 -28.45 66.59
N PRO A 243 -14.22 -29.52 67.00
CA PRO A 243 -14.86 -30.70 67.54
C PRO A 243 -15.49 -30.38 68.91
N SER A 244 -16.74 -30.79 69.08
CA SER A 244 -17.51 -30.70 70.33
C SER A 244 -16.88 -31.59 71.41
N PRO A 245 -16.94 -31.21 72.71
CA PRO A 245 -16.30 -31.96 73.78
C PRO A 245 -16.99 -33.32 74.03
N PRO A 246 -16.24 -34.38 74.37
CA PRO A 246 -16.82 -35.65 74.75
C PRO A 246 -17.51 -35.56 76.13
N ALA A 247 -18.68 -36.20 76.21
CA ALA A 247 -19.50 -36.28 77.41
C ALA A 247 -18.76 -36.95 78.59
N LEU A 248 -18.97 -36.39 79.77
CA LEU A 248 -18.52 -36.91 81.07
C LEU A 248 -19.17 -38.27 81.36
N ASN A 249 -18.40 -39.26 81.83
CA ASN A 249 -18.95 -40.34 82.65
C ASN A 249 -18.03 -40.61 83.85
N PRO A 250 -18.55 -40.60 85.10
CA PRO A 250 -17.75 -40.68 86.32
C PRO A 250 -17.71 -42.12 86.82
N SER A 251 -16.53 -42.69 87.02
CA SER A 251 -16.34 -43.84 87.91
C SER A 251 -14.88 -44.29 88.01
N GLN A 252 -14.43 -44.43 89.26
CA GLN A 252 -13.43 -45.38 89.78
C GLN A 252 -12.08 -44.82 90.21
N HIS A 253 -12.03 -44.58 91.53
CA HIS A 253 -10.98 -44.84 92.52
C HIS A 253 -9.56 -44.31 92.34
#